data_AF-A0A256YEU4-F1
#
_entry.id   AF-A0A256YEU4-F1
#
_cell.length_a   1.000
_cell.length_b   1.000
_cell.length_c   1.000
_cell.angle_alpha   90.00
_cell.angle_beta   90.00
_cell.angle_gamma   90.00
#
_symmetry.space_group_name_H-M   'P 1'
#
loop_
_entity.id
_entity.type
_entity.pdbx_description
1 polymer ?
#
loop_
_entity_poly.entity_id
_entity_poly.type
_entity_poly.pdbx_seq_one_letter_code
_entity_poly.pdbx_strand_id
1 'polypeptide(L)'
;MSLNSVNDLINVVEIVAKRMLRSISIPVKYIYLYLLAFIPVISSIFLTLNDPIICFISLTTGLIGFTTLSVYIISLIYMVNKHLELAKIYYSDLRDIITRIKHREELGDFEEEIEDLLLCKKINIEYTPIILVPGYMLLLIEDNWLYVVILFIIYSVLSSFLTYWTIQLFNNHVSKEKKIEYSLTKILNINISREYGFMKFDKKELLISILSFASILIVFIYRSYDVLDMHISTHRANYEGFKNALLKLVGQYHDYIG
;
A
#
# COMPACT_ATOMS: atom_id res chain seq x y z
N MET A 1 33.31 -6.84 21.27
CA MET A 1 31.91 -7.13 20.87
C MET A 1 31.97 -7.88 19.55
N SER A 2 31.27 -9.02 19.39
CA SER A 2 31.67 -10.01 18.36
C SER A 2 31.12 -9.69 16.96
N LEU A 3 32.00 -9.85 15.97
CA LEU A 3 31.75 -9.80 14.52
C LEU A 3 30.47 -10.50 14.08
N ASN A 4 30.16 -11.64 14.72
CA ASN A 4 29.00 -12.46 14.40
C ASN A 4 27.70 -11.66 14.46
N SER A 5 27.59 -10.70 15.40
CA SER A 5 26.39 -9.89 15.57
C SER A 5 26.09 -8.91 14.42
N VAL A 6 27.09 -8.48 13.65
CA VAL A 6 26.89 -7.60 12.48
C VAL A 6 26.54 -8.42 11.24
N ASN A 7 27.19 -9.57 11.05
CA ASN A 7 26.85 -10.50 9.98
C ASN A 7 25.43 -11.08 10.14
N ASP A 8 25.00 -11.35 11.38
CA ASP A 8 23.63 -11.78 11.67
C ASP A 8 22.61 -10.71 11.28
N LEU A 9 22.87 -9.43 11.57
CA LEU A 9 22.00 -8.31 11.16
C LEU A 9 21.93 -8.18 9.63
N ILE A 10 23.05 -8.32 8.93
CA ILE A 10 23.07 -8.30 7.46
C ILE A 10 22.23 -9.44 6.88
N ASN A 11 22.28 -10.64 7.48
CA ASN A 11 21.46 -11.78 7.08
C ASN A 11 19.96 -11.51 7.31
N VAL A 12 19.59 -10.90 8.45
CA VAL A 12 18.20 -10.50 8.73
C VAL A 12 17.71 -9.48 7.71
N VAL A 13 18.50 -8.44 7.45
CA VAL A 13 18.24 -7.42 6.44
C VAL A 13 18.00 -8.05 5.06
N GLU A 14 18.80 -9.04 4.68
CA GLU A 14 18.63 -9.77 3.42
C GLU A 14 17.34 -10.58 3.36
N ILE A 15 16.96 -11.23 4.46
CA ILE A 15 15.69 -11.96 4.55
C ILE A 15 14.51 -10.99 4.45
N VAL A 16 14.57 -9.84 5.13
CA VAL A 16 13.53 -8.81 5.10
C VAL A 16 13.38 -8.25 3.69
N ALA A 17 14.48 -7.88 3.03
CA ALA A 17 14.49 -7.42 1.65
C ALA A 17 13.85 -8.46 0.72
N LYS A 18 14.22 -9.74 0.83
CA LYS A 18 13.60 -10.83 0.05
C LYS A 18 12.10 -10.99 0.31
N ARG A 19 11.63 -10.71 1.53
CA ARG A 19 10.20 -10.79 1.89
C ARG A 19 9.38 -9.62 1.34
N MET A 20 9.97 -8.43 1.20
CA MET A 20 9.32 -7.30 0.51
C MET A 20 8.96 -7.67 -0.94
N LEU A 21 9.82 -8.47 -1.59
CA LEU A 21 9.66 -8.88 -2.99
C LEU A 21 8.56 -9.92 -3.24
N ARG A 22 8.15 -10.68 -2.22
CA ARG A 22 7.05 -11.64 -2.33
C ARG A 22 5.73 -10.92 -2.08
N SER A 23 5.44 -9.89 -2.86
CA SER A 23 4.12 -9.29 -2.89
C SER A 23 3.14 -10.27 -3.55
N ILE A 24 1.88 -10.27 -3.09
CA ILE A 24 0.85 -11.11 -3.69
C ILE A 24 0.51 -10.46 -5.04
N SER A 25 0.67 -11.18 -6.14
CA SER A 25 0.16 -10.74 -7.43
C SER A 25 -1.37 -10.80 -7.37
N ILE A 26 -2.02 -9.64 -7.44
CA ILE A 26 -3.47 -9.56 -7.50
C ILE A 26 -3.85 -9.48 -8.97
N PRO A 27 -4.62 -10.45 -9.50
CA PRO A 27 -4.98 -10.45 -10.91
C PRO A 27 -5.89 -9.25 -11.20
N VAL A 28 -5.33 -8.21 -11.81
CA VAL A 28 -5.99 -6.92 -12.07
C VAL A 28 -7.18 -7.03 -13.04
N LYS A 29 -7.23 -8.10 -13.85
CA LYS A 29 -8.21 -8.29 -14.92
C LYS A 29 -9.67 -8.22 -14.47
N TYR A 30 -9.93 -8.47 -13.18
CA TYR A 30 -11.28 -8.55 -12.63
C TYR A 30 -11.78 -7.26 -11.98
N ILE A 31 -10.96 -6.21 -11.90
CA ILE A 31 -11.33 -4.97 -11.17
C ILE A 31 -12.56 -4.27 -11.77
N TYR A 32 -12.76 -4.41 -13.07
CA TYR A 32 -13.92 -3.86 -13.78
C TYR A 32 -15.23 -4.61 -13.49
N LEU A 33 -15.19 -5.80 -12.84
CA LEU A 33 -16.41 -6.48 -12.39
C LEU A 33 -17.18 -5.65 -11.36
N TYR A 34 -16.56 -4.67 -10.70
CA TYR A 34 -17.29 -3.71 -9.87
C TYR A 34 -18.39 -2.97 -10.63
N LEU A 35 -18.26 -2.77 -11.94
CA LEU A 35 -19.32 -2.13 -12.74
C LEU A 35 -20.64 -2.91 -12.73
N LEU A 36 -20.62 -4.21 -12.37
CA LEU A 36 -21.82 -5.00 -12.14
C LEU A 36 -22.66 -4.51 -10.94
N ALA A 37 -22.06 -3.77 -10.01
CA ALA A 37 -22.77 -3.17 -8.86
C ALA A 37 -23.83 -2.13 -9.27
N PHE A 38 -23.77 -1.61 -10.50
CA PHE A 38 -24.79 -0.70 -11.03
C PHE A 38 -26.06 -1.41 -11.47
N ILE A 39 -26.02 -2.72 -11.78
CA ILE A 39 -27.18 -3.49 -12.21
C ILE A 39 -28.30 -3.49 -11.15
N PRO A 40 -28.04 -3.77 -9.85
CA PRO A 40 -29.10 -3.68 -8.84
C PRO A 40 -29.64 -2.27 -8.66
N VAL A 41 -28.79 -1.24 -8.77
CA VAL A 41 -29.21 0.17 -8.67
C VAL A 41 -30.15 0.54 -9.83
N ILE A 42 -29.76 0.24 -11.07
CA ILE A 42 -30.57 0.52 -12.26
C ILE A 42 -31.88 -0.28 -12.21
N SER A 43 -31.81 -1.56 -11.85
CA SER A 43 -33.01 -2.42 -11.75
C SER A 43 -34.00 -1.86 -10.74
N SER A 44 -33.54 -1.38 -9.58
CA SER A 44 -34.41 -0.79 -8.55
C SER A 44 -35.13 0.49 -8.97
N ILE A 45 -34.63 1.21 -9.99
CA ILE A 45 -35.24 2.46 -10.49
C ILE A 45 -36.31 2.17 -11.55
N PHE A 46 -36.08 1.19 -12.43
CA PHE A 46 -36.89 0.96 -13.62
C PHE A 46 -37.82 -0.25 -13.54
N LEU A 47 -37.53 -1.20 -12.65
CA LEU A 47 -38.27 -2.44 -12.53
C LEU A 47 -38.75 -2.55 -11.08
N THR A 48 -40.06 -2.56 -10.87
CA THR A 48 -40.60 -3.27 -9.71
C THR A 48 -40.12 -4.72 -9.86
N LEU A 49 -39.19 -5.14 -8.99
CA LEU A 49 -38.47 -6.43 -9.00
C LEU A 49 -39.39 -7.62 -8.70
N ASN A 50 -40.58 -7.67 -9.30
CA ASN A 50 -41.58 -8.70 -9.06
C ASN A 50 -41.26 -10.02 -9.77
N ASP A 51 -40.28 -10.04 -10.71
CA ASP A 51 -39.81 -11.25 -11.37
C ASP A 51 -38.64 -11.87 -10.59
N PRO A 52 -38.80 -13.09 -10.04
CA PRO A 52 -37.77 -13.78 -9.27
C PRO A 52 -36.44 -13.97 -10.02
N ILE A 53 -36.47 -14.09 -11.35
CA ILE A 53 -35.26 -14.29 -12.16
C ILE A 53 -34.46 -12.99 -12.25
N ILE A 54 -35.15 -11.86 -12.45
CA ILE A 54 -34.52 -10.54 -12.52
C ILE A 54 -33.94 -10.15 -11.16
N CYS A 55 -34.69 -10.41 -10.08
CA CYS A 55 -34.23 -10.31 -8.70
C CYS A 55 -32.94 -11.11 -8.47
N PHE A 56 -32.93 -12.41 -8.81
CA PHE A 56 -31.75 -13.26 -8.63
C PHE A 56 -30.51 -12.78 -9.40
N ILE A 57 -30.68 -12.35 -10.66
CA ILE A 57 -29.58 -11.82 -11.49
C ILE A 57 -29.04 -10.52 -10.89
N SER A 58 -29.93 -9.62 -10.48
CA SER A 58 -29.60 -8.34 -9.84
C SER A 58 -28.77 -8.55 -8.56
N LEU A 59 -29.21 -9.47 -7.69
CA LEU A 59 -28.51 -9.81 -6.45
C LEU A 59 -27.13 -10.41 -6.72
N THR A 60 -27.05 -11.36 -7.65
CA THR A 60 -25.79 -12.05 -7.97
C THR A 60 -24.75 -11.09 -8.57
N THR A 61 -25.18 -10.26 -9.52
CA THR A 61 -24.29 -9.28 -10.16
C THR A 61 -23.86 -8.17 -9.20
N GLY A 62 -24.78 -7.70 -8.35
CA GLY A 62 -24.47 -6.78 -7.26
C GLY A 62 -23.43 -7.34 -6.29
N LEU A 63 -23.65 -8.57 -5.79
CA LEU A 63 -22.73 -9.27 -4.88
C LEU A 63 -21.32 -9.37 -5.46
N ILE A 64 -21.20 -9.78 -6.73
CA ILE A 64 -19.93 -9.84 -7.44
C ILE A 64 -19.30 -8.45 -7.51
N GLY A 65 -20.06 -7.42 -7.88
CA GLY A 65 -19.56 -6.06 -8.01
C GLY A 65 -19.00 -5.49 -6.70
N PHE A 66 -19.80 -5.47 -5.62
CA PHE A 66 -19.38 -4.94 -4.32
C PHE A 66 -18.20 -5.71 -3.73
N THR A 67 -18.26 -7.04 -3.80
CA THR A 67 -17.18 -7.90 -3.30
C THR A 67 -15.88 -7.66 -4.05
N THR A 68 -15.95 -7.52 -5.39
CA THR A 68 -14.77 -7.24 -6.22
C THR A 68 -14.05 -5.99 -5.74
N LEU A 69 -14.72 -4.82 -5.71
CA LEU A 69 -14.05 -3.57 -5.34
C LEU A 69 -13.49 -3.62 -3.93
N SER A 70 -14.24 -4.18 -2.97
CA SER A 70 -13.80 -4.31 -1.59
C SER A 70 -12.55 -5.19 -1.46
N VAL A 71 -12.50 -6.32 -2.17
CA VAL A 71 -11.30 -7.18 -2.21
C VAL A 71 -10.09 -6.41 -2.72
N TYR A 72 -10.23 -5.62 -3.78
CA TYR A 72 -9.12 -4.82 -4.29
C TYR A 72 -8.69 -3.72 -3.32
N ILE A 73 -9.61 -3.06 -2.61
CA ILE A 73 -9.25 -2.04 -1.61
C ILE A 73 -8.55 -2.70 -0.41
N ILE A 74 -9.10 -3.79 0.13
CA ILE A 74 -8.50 -4.54 1.24
C ILE A 74 -7.11 -5.03 0.87
N SER A 75 -6.94 -5.55 -0.34
CA SER A 75 -5.66 -6.07 -0.80
C SER A 75 -4.62 -4.96 -0.99
N LEU A 76 -5.03 -3.76 -1.43
CA LEU A 76 -4.14 -2.60 -1.58
C LEU A 76 -3.64 -2.17 -0.20
N ILE A 77 -4.55 -2.06 0.77
CA ILE A 77 -4.21 -1.74 2.16
C ILE A 77 -3.26 -2.77 2.74
N TYR A 78 -3.53 -4.06 2.52
CA TYR A 78 -2.66 -5.13 2.99
C TYR A 78 -1.24 -5.00 2.42
N MET A 79 -1.11 -4.76 1.11
CA MET A 79 0.20 -4.61 0.48
C MET A 79 0.95 -3.36 0.98
N VAL A 80 0.26 -2.22 1.08
CA VAL A 80 0.86 -0.97 1.61
C VAL A 80 1.33 -1.16 3.05
N ASN A 81 0.48 -1.74 3.91
CA ASN A 81 0.84 -1.99 5.31
C ASN A 81 2.00 -2.97 5.42
N LYS A 82 2.00 -4.05 4.63
CA LYS A 82 3.09 -5.03 4.62
C LYS A 82 4.41 -4.38 4.19
N HIS A 83 4.39 -3.56 3.14
CA HIS A 83 5.56 -2.81 2.67
C HIS A 83 6.09 -1.88 3.78
N LEU A 84 5.21 -1.07 4.38
CA LEU A 84 5.55 -0.14 5.45
C LEU A 84 6.20 -0.83 6.65
N GLU A 85 5.65 -1.95 7.11
CA GLU A 85 6.21 -2.71 8.24
C GLU A 85 7.57 -3.31 7.92
N LEU A 86 7.72 -3.92 6.74
CA LEU A 86 9.01 -4.46 6.32
C LEU A 86 10.05 -3.36 6.17
N ALA A 87 9.67 -2.20 5.62
CA ALA A 87 10.56 -1.06 5.43
C ALA A 87 11.07 -0.52 6.76
N LYS A 88 10.22 -0.44 7.78
CA LYS A 88 10.63 -0.06 9.13
C LYS A 88 11.69 -0.99 9.70
N ILE A 89 11.46 -2.32 9.63
CA ILE A 89 12.43 -3.31 10.11
C ILE A 89 13.75 -3.14 9.36
N TYR A 90 13.67 -3.03 8.04
CA TYR A 90 14.82 -2.86 7.17
C TYR A 90 15.67 -1.63 7.53
N TYR A 91 15.08 -0.44 7.59
CA TYR A 91 15.84 0.78 7.91
C TYR A 91 16.28 0.82 9.38
N SER A 92 15.51 0.24 10.31
CA SER A 92 15.96 0.09 11.71
C SER A 92 17.22 -0.77 11.81
N ASP A 93 17.26 -1.92 11.14
CA ASP A 93 18.43 -2.80 11.17
C ASP A 93 19.64 -2.15 10.47
N LEU A 94 19.40 -1.38 9.39
CA LEU A 94 20.45 -0.57 8.76
C LEU A 94 21.05 0.47 9.69
N ARG A 95 20.21 1.17 10.45
CA ARG A 95 20.66 2.11 11.48
C ARG A 95 21.57 1.41 12.47
N ASP A 96 21.15 0.26 12.97
CA ASP A 96 21.89 -0.50 13.97
C ASP A 96 23.25 -1.00 13.43
N ILE A 97 23.35 -1.32 12.14
CA ILE A 97 24.62 -1.67 11.49
C ILE A 97 25.53 -0.43 11.39
N ILE A 98 25.01 0.68 10.86
CA ILE A 98 25.81 1.87 10.56
C ILE A 98 26.30 2.53 11.85
N THR A 99 25.44 2.66 12.86
CA THR A 99 25.79 3.21 14.18
C THR A 99 26.89 2.41 14.91
N ARG A 100 27.07 1.14 14.56
CA ARG A 100 28.17 0.31 15.09
C ARG A 100 29.48 0.51 14.36
N ILE A 101 29.44 0.91 13.10
CA ILE A 101 30.63 1.06 12.23
C ILE A 101 31.15 2.50 12.22
N LYS A 102 30.23 3.47 12.30
CA LYS A 102 30.50 4.90 12.13
C LYS A 102 30.31 5.67 13.44
N HIS A 103 31.10 6.74 13.62
CA HIS A 103 30.89 7.64 14.74
C HIS A 103 29.59 8.44 14.57
N ARG A 104 28.94 8.80 15.68
CA ARG A 104 27.65 9.52 15.66
C ARG A 104 27.67 10.82 14.85
N GLU A 105 28.78 11.55 14.89
CA GLU A 105 28.94 12.81 14.15
C GLU A 105 28.87 12.62 12.63
N GLU A 106 29.18 11.41 12.12
CA GLU A 106 29.12 11.08 10.69
C GLU A 106 27.70 10.71 10.22
N LEU A 107 26.76 10.51 11.15
CA LEU A 107 25.41 10.05 10.83
C LEU A 107 24.47 11.19 10.43
N GLY A 108 24.74 12.43 10.86
CA GLY A 108 23.88 13.58 10.59
C GLY A 108 22.42 13.33 10.97
N ASP A 109 21.50 13.67 10.08
CA ASP A 109 20.04 13.55 10.30
C ASP A 109 19.50 12.10 10.14
N PHE A 110 20.35 11.13 9.80
CA PHE A 110 19.93 9.77 9.45
C PHE A 110 19.16 9.04 10.56
N GLU A 111 19.61 9.16 11.82
CA GLU A 111 18.91 8.52 12.94
C GLU A 111 17.52 9.11 13.15
N GLU A 112 17.39 10.44 13.07
CA GLU A 112 16.11 11.15 13.21
C GLU A 112 15.14 10.81 12.09
N GLU A 113 15.63 10.75 10.83
CA GLU A 113 14.81 10.36 9.68
C GLU A 113 14.25 8.93 9.81
N ILE A 114 14.99 8.02 10.45
CA ILE A 114 14.53 6.65 10.72
C ILE A 114 13.51 6.63 11.85
N GLU A 115 13.72 7.38 12.93
CA GLU A 115 12.71 7.52 14.00
C GLU A 115 11.39 8.08 13.45
N ASP A 116 11.46 9.08 12.57
CA ASP A 116 10.31 9.62 11.85
C ASP A 116 9.57 8.54 11.05
N LEU A 117 10.29 7.61 10.40
CA LEU A 117 9.70 6.49 9.68
C LEU A 117 9.01 5.50 10.63
N LEU A 118 9.63 5.18 11.77
CA LEU A 118 9.09 4.25 12.76
C LEU A 118 7.73 4.71 13.30
N LEU A 119 7.53 6.03 13.42
CA LEU A 119 6.26 6.65 13.84
C LEU A 119 5.12 6.51 12.81
N CYS A 120 5.39 6.12 11.57
CA CYS A 120 4.37 6.00 10.53
C CYS A 120 3.37 4.88 10.86
N LYS A 121 2.11 5.20 11.15
CA LYS A 121 1.12 4.20 11.58
C LYS A 121 0.48 3.48 10.39
N LYS A 122 0.33 2.15 10.49
CA LYS A 122 -0.43 1.33 9.53
C LYS A 122 -1.94 1.56 9.65
N ILE A 123 -2.69 1.19 8.62
CA ILE A 123 -4.16 1.12 8.68
C ILE A 123 -4.56 -0.18 9.39
N ASN A 124 -5.49 -0.13 10.35
CA ASN A 124 -5.99 -1.34 11.02
C ASN A 124 -6.89 -2.16 10.08
N ILE A 125 -6.32 -3.19 9.46
CA ILE A 125 -6.98 -4.02 8.44
C ILE A 125 -8.24 -4.71 8.97
N GLU A 126 -8.29 -5.02 10.26
CA GLU A 126 -9.41 -5.71 10.92
C GLU A 126 -10.75 -4.99 10.75
N TYR A 127 -10.72 -3.67 10.59
CA TYR A 127 -11.93 -2.86 10.43
C TYR A 127 -12.26 -2.57 8.96
N THR A 128 -11.35 -2.85 8.03
CA THR A 128 -11.53 -2.57 6.60
C THR A 128 -12.74 -3.28 5.98
N PRO A 129 -13.10 -4.52 6.35
CA PRO A 129 -14.30 -5.20 5.83
C PRO A 129 -15.61 -4.46 6.14
N ILE A 130 -15.65 -3.49 7.06
CA ILE A 130 -16.85 -2.70 7.35
C ILE A 130 -17.40 -1.99 6.11
N ILE A 131 -16.54 -1.74 5.13
CA ILE A 131 -16.93 -1.16 3.85
C ILE A 131 -17.91 -2.04 3.06
N LEU A 132 -17.92 -3.35 3.28
CA LEU A 132 -18.85 -4.27 2.65
C LEU A 132 -20.26 -4.17 3.23
N VAL A 133 -20.41 -3.67 4.46
CA VAL A 133 -21.71 -3.66 5.15
C VAL A 133 -22.77 -2.89 4.36
N PRO A 134 -22.53 -1.65 3.87
CA PRO A 134 -23.50 -0.96 3.01
C PRO A 134 -23.77 -1.69 1.69
N GLY A 135 -22.75 -2.31 1.09
CA GLY A 135 -22.89 -3.07 -0.16
C GLY A 135 -23.75 -4.32 -0.01
N TYR A 136 -23.63 -5.05 1.11
CA TYR A 136 -24.47 -6.21 1.40
C TYR A 136 -25.86 -5.83 1.88
N MET A 137 -26.00 -4.75 2.66
CA MET A 137 -27.33 -4.23 3.01
C MET A 137 -28.13 -3.82 1.77
N LEU A 138 -27.46 -3.31 0.73
CA LEU A 138 -28.09 -2.97 -0.56
C LEU A 138 -28.73 -4.19 -1.23
N LEU A 139 -28.16 -5.38 -1.04
CA LEU A 139 -28.67 -6.64 -1.61
C LEU A 139 -29.81 -7.26 -0.79
N LEU A 140 -30.13 -6.74 0.40
CA LEU A 140 -31.12 -7.34 1.30
C LEU A 140 -32.47 -6.63 1.28
N ILE A 141 -32.56 -5.45 0.64
CA ILE A 141 -33.74 -4.58 0.70
C ILE A 141 -34.16 -4.20 -0.72
N GLU A 142 -35.16 -4.88 -1.26
CA GLU A 142 -35.60 -4.72 -2.65
C GLU A 142 -36.66 -3.63 -2.85
N ASP A 143 -37.41 -3.27 -1.80
CA ASP A 143 -38.65 -2.50 -1.98
C ASP A 143 -38.50 -0.99 -1.79
N ASN A 144 -37.32 -0.48 -1.43
CA ASN A 144 -37.09 0.95 -1.20
C ASN A 144 -35.91 1.49 -2.02
N TRP A 145 -36.23 1.99 -3.22
CA TRP A 145 -35.24 2.53 -4.16
C TRP A 145 -34.42 3.70 -3.56
N LEU A 146 -35.03 4.55 -2.71
CA LEU A 146 -34.33 5.66 -2.07
C LEU A 146 -33.26 5.13 -1.11
N TYR A 147 -33.58 4.08 -0.36
CA TYR A 147 -32.66 3.44 0.56
C TYR A 147 -31.49 2.76 -0.18
N VAL A 148 -31.78 2.07 -1.30
CA VAL A 148 -30.77 1.46 -2.18
C VAL A 148 -29.78 2.51 -2.69
N VAL A 149 -30.29 3.65 -3.20
CA VAL A 149 -29.44 4.75 -3.68
C VAL A 149 -28.57 5.33 -2.57
N ILE A 150 -29.12 5.53 -1.37
CA ILE A 150 -28.37 6.04 -0.21
C ILE A 150 -27.25 5.07 0.18
N LEU A 151 -27.52 3.77 0.28
CA LEU A 151 -26.48 2.78 0.62
C LEU A 151 -25.39 2.70 -0.44
N PHE A 152 -25.75 2.81 -1.72
CA PHE A 152 -24.78 2.84 -2.82
C PHE A 152 -23.87 4.06 -2.75
N ILE A 153 -24.42 5.23 -2.40
CA ILE A 153 -23.64 6.45 -2.15
C ILE A 153 -22.70 6.25 -0.96
N ILE A 154 -23.20 5.75 0.17
CA ILE A 154 -22.39 5.51 1.37
C ILE A 154 -21.23 4.56 1.04
N TYR A 155 -21.51 3.44 0.37
CA TYR A 155 -20.51 2.49 -0.09
C TYR A 155 -19.42 3.16 -0.96
N SER A 156 -19.84 3.94 -1.95
CA SER A 156 -18.94 4.64 -2.87
C SER A 156 -18.06 5.65 -2.12
N VAL A 157 -18.66 6.45 -1.22
CA VAL A 157 -17.97 7.45 -0.41
C VAL A 157 -16.91 6.78 0.47
N LEU A 158 -17.29 5.75 1.23
CA LEU A 158 -16.35 5.01 2.08
C LEU A 158 -15.20 4.42 1.26
N SER A 159 -15.49 3.89 0.06
CA SER A 159 -14.49 3.31 -0.85
C SER A 159 -13.47 4.33 -1.31
N SER A 160 -13.94 5.49 -1.76
CA SER A 160 -13.07 6.56 -2.22
C SER A 160 -12.22 7.13 -1.08
N PHE A 161 -12.79 7.36 0.11
CA PHE A 161 -12.05 7.87 1.27
C PHE A 161 -11.00 6.89 1.77
N LEU A 162 -11.36 5.61 1.88
CA LEU A 162 -10.43 4.59 2.33
C LEU A 162 -9.26 4.42 1.36
N THR A 163 -9.54 4.44 0.05
CA THR A 163 -8.50 4.43 -0.98
C THR A 163 -7.62 5.67 -0.90
N TYR A 164 -8.22 6.85 -0.71
CA TYR A 164 -7.49 8.10 -0.53
C TYR A 164 -6.52 8.05 0.65
N TRP A 165 -6.98 7.67 1.83
CA TRP A 165 -6.10 7.60 3.00
C TRP A 165 -5.00 6.56 2.84
N THR A 166 -5.28 5.43 2.17
CA THR A 166 -4.28 4.41 1.86
C THR A 166 -3.17 4.96 0.97
N ILE A 167 -3.54 5.68 -0.08
CA ILE A 167 -2.60 6.33 -1.00
C ILE A 167 -1.79 7.42 -0.30
N GLN A 168 -2.43 8.25 0.53
CA GLN A 168 -1.73 9.30 1.28
C GLN A 168 -0.75 8.71 2.31
N LEU A 169 -1.13 7.62 2.98
CA LEU A 169 -0.24 6.90 3.88
C LEU A 169 1.01 6.40 3.13
N PHE A 170 0.81 5.75 1.98
CA PHE A 170 1.90 5.27 1.15
C PHE A 170 2.80 6.42 0.68
N ASN A 171 2.23 7.51 0.16
CA ASN A 171 3.01 8.66 -0.32
C ASN A 171 3.84 9.32 0.81
N ASN A 172 3.27 9.44 2.01
CA ASN A 172 4.01 9.94 3.17
C ASN A 172 5.17 9.01 3.54
N HIS A 173 4.92 7.70 3.53
CA HIS A 173 5.94 6.68 3.77
C HIS A 173 7.09 6.78 2.74
N VAL A 174 6.78 6.81 1.44
CA VAL A 174 7.78 6.98 0.37
C VAL A 174 8.57 8.28 0.52
N SER A 175 7.92 9.38 0.93
CA SER A 175 8.61 10.63 1.18
C SER A 175 9.64 10.52 2.32
N LYS A 176 9.36 9.71 3.35
CA LYS A 176 10.30 9.47 4.45
C LYS A 176 11.44 8.54 4.02
N GLU A 177 11.13 7.45 3.32
CA GLU A 177 12.15 6.56 2.73
C GLU A 177 13.14 7.35 1.87
N LYS A 178 12.64 8.27 1.05
CA LYS A 178 13.48 9.12 0.19
C LYS A 178 14.47 9.98 0.97
N LYS A 179 14.11 10.45 2.17
CA LYS A 179 15.03 11.19 3.04
C LYS A 179 16.11 10.26 3.59
N ILE A 180 15.70 9.14 4.18
CA ILE A 180 16.61 8.11 4.73
C ILE A 180 17.61 7.63 3.67
N GLU A 181 17.15 7.28 2.48
CA GLU A 181 18.01 6.84 1.39
C GLU A 181 19.02 7.92 0.97
N TYR A 182 18.66 9.20 1.08
CA TYR A 182 19.54 10.30 0.68
C TYR A 182 20.68 10.43 1.69
N SER A 183 20.34 10.42 2.97
CA SER A 183 21.29 10.40 4.08
C SER A 183 22.18 9.16 4.02
N LEU A 184 21.59 7.99 3.75
CA LEU A 184 22.33 6.74 3.56
C LEU A 184 23.32 6.80 2.39
N THR A 185 22.90 7.37 1.26
CA THR A 185 23.76 7.56 0.07
C THR A 185 24.96 8.46 0.38
N LYS A 186 24.76 9.51 1.20
CA LYS A 186 25.85 10.38 1.69
C LYS A 186 26.80 9.64 2.62
N ILE A 187 26.27 8.95 3.64
CA ILE A 187 27.06 8.21 4.63
C ILE A 187 27.92 7.14 3.96
N LEU A 188 27.34 6.42 2.99
CA LEU A 188 28.01 5.36 2.27
C LEU A 188 28.85 5.86 1.08
N ASN A 189 28.77 7.14 0.74
CA ASN A 189 29.42 7.77 -0.40
C ASN A 189 29.24 6.97 -1.72
N ILE A 190 27.99 6.63 -2.03
CA ILE A 190 27.62 5.91 -3.25
C ILE A 190 26.74 6.79 -4.14
N ASN A 191 26.59 6.41 -5.41
CA ASN A 191 25.65 7.08 -6.31
C ASN A 191 24.61 6.06 -6.78
N ILE A 192 23.40 6.16 -6.22
CA ILE A 192 22.27 5.34 -6.61
C ILE A 192 21.25 6.26 -7.30
N SER A 193 20.90 5.93 -8.55
CA SER A 193 19.89 6.70 -9.30
C SER A 193 18.51 6.53 -8.68
N ARG A 194 17.67 7.56 -8.79
CA ARG A 194 16.34 7.60 -8.20
C ARG A 194 15.28 7.71 -9.27
N GLU A 195 14.48 6.67 -9.45
CA GLU A 195 13.26 6.70 -10.25
C GLU A 195 12.12 6.07 -9.47
N TYR A 196 11.51 6.83 -8.56
CA TYR A 196 10.29 6.41 -7.85
C TYR A 196 9.19 7.44 -8.05
N GLY A 197 8.01 6.94 -8.41
CA GLY A 197 6.79 7.74 -8.56
C GLY A 197 5.96 7.75 -7.27
N PHE A 198 5.34 8.89 -6.98
CA PHE A 198 4.24 8.95 -6.01
C PHE A 198 2.96 8.40 -6.66
N MET A 199 2.10 7.78 -5.85
CA MET A 199 0.74 7.46 -6.27
C MET A 199 -0.05 8.78 -6.41
N LYS A 200 -0.72 8.98 -7.55
CA LYS A 200 -1.53 10.18 -7.81
C LYS A 200 -3.00 9.91 -7.49
N PHE A 201 -3.46 10.46 -6.38
CA PHE A 201 -4.88 10.53 -6.00
C PHE A 201 -5.08 11.63 -4.95
N ASP A 202 -5.32 12.84 -5.44
CA ASP A 202 -5.49 14.06 -4.66
C ASP A 202 -6.96 14.29 -4.26
N LYS A 203 -7.24 15.45 -3.64
CA LYS A 203 -8.59 15.80 -3.19
C LYS A 203 -9.58 15.98 -4.36
N LYS A 204 -9.11 16.41 -5.52
CA LYS A 204 -9.93 16.57 -6.73
C LYS A 204 -10.30 15.19 -7.28
N GLU A 205 -9.35 14.26 -7.32
CA GLU A 205 -9.61 12.89 -7.76
C GLU A 205 -10.51 12.12 -6.79
N LEU A 206 -10.37 12.36 -5.47
CA LEU A 206 -11.33 11.88 -4.46
C LEU A 206 -12.75 12.38 -4.76
N LEU A 207 -12.92 13.69 -5.02
CA LEU A 207 -14.23 14.27 -5.33
C LEU A 207 -14.82 13.66 -6.62
N ILE A 208 -14.02 13.56 -7.68
CA ILE A 208 -14.43 12.93 -8.94
C ILE A 208 -14.84 11.47 -8.72
N SER A 209 -14.11 10.74 -7.88
CA SER A 209 -14.43 9.36 -7.53
C SER A 209 -15.79 9.25 -6.82
N ILE A 210 -16.08 10.14 -5.88
CA ILE A 210 -17.38 10.19 -5.18
C ILE A 210 -18.51 10.53 -6.16
N LEU A 211 -18.33 11.57 -6.97
CA LEU A 211 -19.35 12.02 -7.94
C LEU A 211 -19.62 10.99 -9.04
N SER A 212 -18.66 10.13 -9.33
CA SER A 212 -18.78 9.04 -10.30
C SER A 212 -19.20 7.72 -9.65
N PHE A 213 -19.65 7.72 -8.40
CA PHE A 213 -20.04 6.52 -7.63
C PHE A 213 -18.98 5.42 -7.65
N ALA A 214 -17.72 5.84 -7.42
CA ALA A 214 -16.53 5.00 -7.45
C ALA A 214 -16.26 4.27 -8.79
N SER A 215 -16.97 4.58 -9.89
CA SER A 215 -16.68 3.96 -11.20
C SER A 215 -15.27 4.29 -11.69
N ILE A 216 -14.81 5.53 -11.47
CA ILE A 216 -13.44 5.95 -11.80
C ILE A 216 -12.44 5.44 -10.74
N LEU A 217 -12.89 5.07 -9.53
CA LEU A 217 -12.02 4.57 -8.46
C LEU A 217 -11.23 3.33 -8.89
N ILE A 218 -11.85 2.45 -9.68
CA ILE A 218 -11.21 1.27 -10.27
C ILE A 218 -9.88 1.64 -10.96
N VAL A 219 -9.88 2.71 -11.77
CA VAL A 219 -8.71 3.15 -12.52
C VAL A 219 -7.58 3.61 -11.59
N PHE A 220 -7.94 4.29 -10.51
CA PHE A 220 -6.97 4.75 -9.51
C PHE A 220 -6.38 3.60 -8.70
N ILE A 221 -7.21 2.64 -8.28
CA ILE A 221 -6.75 1.44 -7.61
C ILE A 221 -5.78 0.67 -8.52
N TYR A 222 -6.13 0.50 -9.79
CA TYR A 222 -5.25 -0.15 -10.76
C TYR A 222 -3.88 0.53 -10.86
N ARG A 223 -3.86 1.85 -11.11
CA ARG A 223 -2.60 2.61 -11.17
C ARG A 223 -1.80 2.54 -9.88
N SER A 224 -2.48 2.46 -8.73
CA SER A 224 -1.81 2.34 -7.43
C SER A 224 -1.08 1.01 -7.31
N TYR A 225 -1.65 -0.09 -7.79
CA TYR A 225 -0.94 -1.38 -7.81
C TYR A 225 0.32 -1.33 -8.68
N ASP A 226 0.24 -0.77 -9.88
CA ASP A 226 1.40 -0.67 -10.79
C ASP A 226 2.51 0.19 -10.16
N VAL A 227 2.15 1.32 -9.53
CA VAL A 227 3.11 2.19 -8.83
C VAL A 227 3.72 1.49 -7.62
N LEU A 228 2.93 0.73 -6.85
CA LEU A 228 3.42 -0.02 -5.70
C LEU A 228 4.41 -1.10 -6.11
N ASP A 229 4.10 -1.85 -7.18
CA ASP A 229 4.97 -2.90 -7.70
C ASP A 229 6.28 -2.32 -8.24
N MET A 230 6.20 -1.22 -8.99
CA MET A 230 7.37 -0.48 -9.45
C MET A 230 8.21 0.04 -8.27
N HIS A 231 7.57 0.60 -7.24
CA HIS A 231 8.27 1.07 -6.03
C HIS A 231 9.03 -0.06 -5.33
N ILE A 232 8.38 -1.20 -5.10
CA ILE A 232 8.99 -2.38 -4.48
C ILE A 232 10.15 -2.90 -5.33
N SER A 233 9.98 -2.93 -6.65
CA SER A 233 11.02 -3.39 -7.59
C SER A 233 12.25 -2.47 -7.59
N THR A 234 12.07 -1.16 -7.58
CA THR A 234 13.19 -0.21 -7.54
C THR A 234 13.86 -0.21 -6.16
N HIS A 235 13.07 -0.35 -5.08
CA HIS A 235 13.59 -0.47 -3.70
C HIS A 235 14.56 -1.66 -3.57
N ARG A 236 14.25 -2.76 -4.27
CA ARG A 236 15.15 -3.92 -4.42
C ARG A 236 16.50 -3.56 -5.02
N ALA A 237 16.50 -2.79 -6.12
CA ALA A 237 17.73 -2.44 -6.83
C ALA A 237 18.61 -1.56 -5.94
N ASN A 238 17.99 -0.63 -5.22
CA ASN A 238 18.67 0.22 -4.25
C ASN A 238 19.23 -0.59 -3.08
N TYR A 239 18.46 -1.55 -2.56
CA TYR A 239 18.88 -2.45 -1.49
C TYR A 239 20.21 -3.15 -1.80
N GLU A 240 20.32 -3.77 -2.98
CA GLU A 240 21.56 -4.45 -3.38
C GLU A 240 22.75 -3.48 -3.46
N GLY A 241 22.52 -2.24 -3.90
CA GLY A 241 23.51 -1.17 -3.88
C GLY A 241 23.97 -0.83 -2.46
N PHE A 242 23.03 -0.62 -1.54
CA PHE A 242 23.32 -0.31 -0.13
C PHE A 242 24.03 -1.46 0.57
N LYS A 243 23.57 -2.70 0.38
CA LYS A 243 24.18 -3.92 0.94
C LYS A 243 25.65 -4.04 0.56
N ASN A 244 25.96 -3.90 -0.73
CA ASN A 244 27.33 -4.02 -1.22
C ASN A 244 28.25 -2.92 -0.66
N ALA A 245 27.72 -1.71 -0.49
CA ALA A 245 28.47 -0.62 0.14
C ALA A 245 28.72 -0.88 1.63
N LEU A 246 27.71 -1.38 2.36
CA LEU A 246 27.84 -1.76 3.76
C LEU A 246 28.83 -2.90 3.98
N LEU A 247 28.79 -3.94 3.15
CA LEU A 247 29.75 -5.04 3.23
C LEU A 247 31.20 -4.58 3.02
N LYS A 248 31.42 -3.61 2.12
CA LYS A 248 32.74 -2.99 1.93
C LYS A 248 33.20 -2.25 3.18
N LEU A 249 32.32 -1.46 3.81
CA LEU A 249 32.63 -0.75 5.04
C LEU A 249 32.91 -1.71 6.21
N VAL A 250 32.13 -2.78 6.34
CA VAL A 250 32.34 -3.83 7.34
C VAL A 250 33.69 -4.53 7.12
N GLY A 251 34.04 -4.84 5.87
CA GLY A 251 35.35 -5.40 5.52
C GLY A 251 36.50 -4.45 5.90
N GLN A 252 36.40 -3.16 5.57
CA GLN A 252 37.40 -2.16 5.97
C GLN A 252 37.51 -2.01 7.49
N TYR A 253 36.40 -2.11 8.22
CA TYR A 253 36.38 -2.11 9.67
C TYR A 253 37.06 -3.37 10.26
N HIS A 254 36.94 -4.52 9.59
CA HIS A 254 37.70 -5.73 9.97
C HIS A 254 39.20 -5.55 9.79
N ASP A 255 39.63 -4.97 8.67
CA ASP A 255 41.05 -4.72 8.39
C ASP A 255 41.68 -3.67 9.33
N TYR A 256 40.86 -2.80 9.94
CA TYR A 256 41.31 -1.76 10.87
C TYR A 256 41.48 -2.24 12.33
N ILE A 257 40.79 -3.31 12.72
CA ILE A 257 40.77 -3.84 14.11
C ILE A 257 41.57 -5.14 14.26
N GLY A 258 41.80 -5.87 13.16
CA GLY A 258 42.70 -7.03 13.11
C GLY A 258 44.17 -6.63 13.09
#